data_AF-A0A8D9P2N3-F1
#
_entry.id   AF-A0A8D9P2N3-F1
#
_cell.length_a   1.000
_cell.length_b   1.000
_cell.length_c   1.000
_cell.angle_alpha   90.00
_cell.angle_beta   90.00
_cell.angle_gamma   90.00
#
_symmetry.space_group_name_H-M   'P 1'
#
loop_
_entity.id
_entity.type
_entity.pdbx_description
1 polymer ?
#
loop_
_entity_poly.entity_id
_entity_poly.type
_entity_poly.pdbx_seq_one_letter_code
_entity_poly.pdbx_strand_id
1 'polypeptide(L)' 'MCGITQTYLSQIENNVKEPTISLLKRIAEKLHLPLPILYFLSLEKDDIEERKRDAYELLMPSIKSLVNQFFSDNLKDK' A
#
# COMPACT_ATOMS: atom_id res chain seq x y z
N MET A 1 4.10 15.51 4.73
CA MET A 1 3.96 14.90 6.07
C MET A 1 2.50 14.61 6.37
N CYS A 2 2.19 13.42 6.90
CA CYS A 2 0.83 12.92 7.19
C CYS A 2 0.28 13.37 8.56
N GLY A 3 0.93 14.36 9.19
CA GLY A 3 0.57 14.89 10.52
C GLY A 3 0.57 13.82 11.62
N ILE A 4 1.54 12.91 11.55
CA ILE A 4 1.87 11.92 12.58
C ILE A 4 3.38 11.95 12.81
N THR A 5 3.84 11.44 13.95
CA THR A 5 5.26 11.31 14.23
C THR A 5 5.88 10.21 13.38
N GLN A 6 7.20 10.30 13.12
CA GLN A 6 7.94 9.24 12.46
C GLN A 6 7.85 7.92 13.23
N THR A 7 7.92 7.97 14.57
CA THR A 7 7.76 6.79 15.43
C THR A 7 6.41 6.11 15.23
N TYR A 8 5.33 6.89 15.13
CA TYR A 8 3.99 6.32 14.92
C TYR A 8 3.85 5.72 13.52
N LEU A 9 4.43 6.35 12.49
CA LEU A 9 4.49 5.77 11.15
C LEU A 9 5.25 4.44 11.14
N SER A 10 6.42 4.40 11.79
CA SER A 10 7.21 3.18 11.92
C SER A 10 6.44 2.06 12.65
N GLN A 11 5.66 2.38 13.67
CA GLN A 11 4.80 1.40 14.34
C GLN A 11 3.73 0.83 13.41
N ILE A 12 3.18 1.62 12.49
CA ILE A 12 2.24 1.14 11.47
C ILE A 12 2.94 0.24 10.46
N GLU A 13 4.10 0.66 9.94
CA GLU A 13 4.88 -0.09 8.95
C GLU A 13 5.38 -1.45 9.47
N ASN A 14 5.56 -1.59 10.78
CA ASN A 14 6.00 -2.83 11.41
C ASN A 14 4.84 -3.64 12.02
N ASN A 15 3.59 -3.38 11.63
CA ASN A 15 2.40 -4.07 12.13
C ASN A 15 2.25 -4.03 13.68
N VAL A 16 2.83 -3.02 14.34
CA VAL A 16 2.76 -2.82 15.80
C VAL A 16 1.50 -2.02 16.18
N LYS A 17 1.03 -1.16 15.27
CA LYS A 17 -0.17 -0.33 15.48
C LYS A 17 -1.05 -0.33 14.25
N GLU A 18 -2.33 -0.59 14.48
CA GLU A 18 -3.36 -0.44 13.46
C GLU A 18 -3.67 1.04 13.18
N PRO A 19 -3.52 1.51 11.93
CA PRO A 19 -3.89 2.87 11.56
C PRO A 19 -5.41 3.00 11.44
N THR A 20 -5.94 4.20 11.73
CA THR A 20 -7.35 4.49 11.45
C THR A 20 -7.57 4.69 9.94
N ILE A 21 -8.79 4.43 9.46
CA ILE A 21 -9.17 4.70 8.06
C ILE A 21 -8.91 6.16 7.68
N SER A 22 -9.16 7.11 8.60
CA SER A 22 -8.88 8.54 8.35
C SER A 22 -7.39 8.81 8.14
N LEU A 23 -6.51 8.08 8.83
CA LEU A 23 -5.06 8.20 8.62
C LEU A 23 -4.65 7.60 7.28
N LEU A 24 -5.19 6.44 6.92
CA LEU A 24 -4.92 5.80 5.62
C LEU A 24 -5.37 6.69 4.45
N LYS A 25 -6.53 7.36 4.57
CA LYS A 25 -6.96 8.38 3.60
C LYS A 25 -5.94 9.50 3.43
N ARG A 26 -5.45 10.06 4.55
CA ARG A 26 -4.43 11.12 4.52
C ARG A 26 -3.11 10.63 3.93
N ILE A 27 -2.70 9.41 4.22
CA ILE A 27 -1.49 8.80 3.64
C ILE A 27 -1.68 8.66 2.12
N ALA A 28 -2.78 8.06 1.67
CA ALA A 28 -3.10 7.89 0.25
C ALA A 28 -3.12 9.25 -0.49
N GLU A 29 -3.77 10.27 0.07
CA GLU A 29 -3.77 11.64 -0.47
C GLU A 29 -2.36 12.22 -0.61
N LYS A 30 -1.48 12.00 0.37
CA LYS A 30 -0.09 12.50 0.35
C LYS A 30 0.81 11.71 -0.59
N LEU A 31 0.49 10.45 -0.86
CA LEU A 31 1.14 9.63 -1.87
C LEU A 31 0.57 9.84 -3.27
N HIS A 32 -0.46 10.69 -3.42
CA HIS A 32 -1.19 10.86 -4.67
C HIS A 32 -1.78 9.53 -5.21
N LEU A 33 -2.14 8.63 -4.30
CA LEU A 33 -2.74 7.33 -4.62
C LEU A 33 -4.22 7.31 -4.26
N PRO A 34 -5.07 6.65 -5.05
CA PRO A 34 -6.41 6.26 -4.58
C PRO A 34 -6.28 5.33 -3.37
N LEU A 35 -7.12 5.51 -2.35
CA LEU A 35 -7.15 4.63 -1.17
C LEU A 35 -7.28 3.13 -1.53
N PRO A 36 -8.09 2.71 -2.53
CA PRO A 36 -8.13 1.31 -2.94
C PRO A 36 -6.78 0.76 -3.42
N ILE A 37 -5.94 1.60 -4.03
CA ILE A 37 -4.60 1.21 -4.48
C ILE A 37 -3.68 1.00 -3.28
N LEU A 38 -3.77 1.87 -2.26
CA LEU A 38 -3.01 1.68 -1.02
C LEU A 38 -3.35 0.35 -0.35
N TYR A 39 -4.64 0.00 -0.25
CA TYR A 39 -5.07 -1.30 0.28
C TYR A 39 -4.62 -2.48 -0.58
N PHE A 40 -4.68 -2.34 -1.90
CA PHE A 40 -4.21 -3.39 -2.80
C PHE A 40 -2.71 -3.65 -2.64
N LEU A 41 -1.91 -2.58 -2.50
CA LEU A 41 -0.47 -2.68 -2.32
C LEU A 41 -0.07 -3.21 -0.94
N SER A 42 -0.94 -3.11 0.07
CA SER A 42 -0.73 -3.67 1.40
C SER A 42 -1.12 -5.15 1.53
N LEU A 43 -1.66 -5.78 0.48
CA LEU A 43 -2.01 -7.20 0.51
C LEU A 43 -0.75 -8.07 0.68
N GLU A 44 -0.82 -9.01 1.61
CA GLU A 44 0.15 -10.07 1.81
C GLU A 44 -0.44 -11.42 1.39
N LYS A 45 0.42 -12.41 1.20
CA LYS A 45 -0.01 -13.77 0.84
C LYS A 45 -1.01 -14.35 1.84
N ASP A 46 -0.85 -13.99 3.11
CA ASP A 46 -1.68 -14.50 4.19
C ASP A 46 -3.09 -13.89 4.23
N ASP A 47 -3.32 -12.77 3.55
CA ASP A 47 -4.65 -12.18 3.33
C ASP A 47 -5.47 -12.95 2.29
N ILE A 48 -4.84 -13.89 1.56
CA ILE A 48 -5.43 -14.63 0.45
C ILE A 48 -5.77 -16.06 0.88
N GLU A 49 -7.01 -16.47 0.58
CA GLU A 49 -7.44 -17.86 0.75
C GLU A 49 -6.44 -18.85 0.14
N GLU A 50 -6.11 -19.92 0.85
CA GLU A 50 -5.05 -20.86 0.48
C GLU A 50 -5.14 -21.35 -0.97
N ARG A 51 -6.35 -21.74 -1.42
CA ARG A 51 -6.64 -22.20 -2.79
C ARG A 51 -6.37 -21.17 -3.90
N LYS A 52 -6.17 -19.89 -3.55
CA LYS A 52 -5.94 -18.78 -4.49
C LYS A 52 -4.51 -18.24 -4.43
N ARG A 53 -3.67 -18.75 -3.52
CA ARG A 53 -2.31 -18.23 -3.29
C ARG A 53 -1.40 -18.44 -4.49
N ASP A 54 -1.49 -19.58 -5.18
CA ASP A 54 -0.69 -19.83 -6.39
C ASP A 54 -0.99 -18.80 -7.50
N ALA A 55 -2.28 -18.49 -7.70
CA ALA A 55 -2.69 -17.47 -8.66
C ALA A 55 -2.25 -16.06 -8.22
N TYR A 56 -2.32 -15.78 -6.92
CA TYR A 56 -1.82 -14.52 -6.36
C TYR A 56 -0.32 -14.36 -6.61
N GLU A 57 0.50 -15.36 -6.29
CA GLU A 57 1.95 -15.30 -6.47
C GLU A 57 2.33 -15.14 -7.94
N LEU A 58 1.61 -15.82 -8.84
CA LEU A 58 1.82 -15.71 -10.28
C LEU A 58 1.47 -14.32 -10.84
N LEU A 59 0.32 -13.76 -10.42
CA LEU A 59 -0.25 -12.55 -11.04
C LEU A 59 0.19 -11.25 -10.38
N MET A 60 0.41 -11.27 -9.06
CA MET A 60 0.69 -10.07 -8.28
C MET A 60 1.90 -9.26 -8.79
N PRO A 61 3.02 -9.87 -9.26
CA PRO A 61 4.13 -9.09 -9.84
C PRO A 61 3.71 -8.26 -11.06
N SER A 62 2.92 -8.82 -11.96
CA SER A 62 2.42 -8.12 -13.15
C SER A 62 1.43 -7.03 -12.78
N ILE A 63 0.53 -7.28 -11.82
CA ILE A 63 -0.43 -6.28 -11.37
C ILE A 63 0.29 -5.13 -10.66
N LYS A 64 1.28 -5.41 -9.80
CA LYS A 64 2.11 -4.37 -9.16
C LYS A 64 2.86 -3.53 -10.18
N SER A 65 3.42 -4.15 -11.22
CA SER A 65 4.06 -3.42 -12.32
C SER A 65 3.08 -2.48 -13.01
N LEU A 66 1.86 -2.96 -13.31
CA LEU A 66 0.81 -2.15 -13.92
C LEU A 66 0.41 -0.98 -13.04
N VAL A 67 0.13 -1.22 -11.76
CA VAL A 67 -0.22 -0.18 -10.77
C VAL A 67 0.88 0.87 -10.70
N ASN A 68 2.15 0.46 -10.65
CA ASN A 68 3.27 1.39 -10.62
C ASN A 68 3.35 2.26 -11.89
N GLN A 69 3.06 1.70 -13.07
CA GLN A 69 3.03 2.50 -14.31
C GLN A 69 1.91 3.54 -14.32
N PHE A 70 0.76 3.25 -13.71
CA PHE A 70 -0.36 4.22 -13.68
C PHE A 70 -0.21 5.29 -12.60
N PHE A 71 0.42 4.93 -11.47
CA PHE A 71 0.34 5.73 -10.25
C PHE A 71 1.69 6.19 -9.68
N SER A 72 2.83 5.69 -10.17
CA SER A 72 4.17 6.02 -9.63
C SER A 72 4.99 7.00 -10.50
N ASP A 73 4.36 7.67 -11.48
CA ASP A 73 5.00 8.57 -12.45
C ASP A 73 5.54 9.91 -11.89
N ASN A 74 5.86 10.03 -10.59
CA ASN A 74 6.40 11.28 -10.02
C ASN A 74 7.53 11.11 -8.99
N LEU A 75 8.40 10.10 -9.13
CA LEU A 75 9.63 9.98 -8.31
C LEU A 75 10.92 10.40 -9.03
N LYS A 76 10.84 10.97 -10.25
CA LYS A 76 12.02 11.38 -11.03
C LYS A 76 12.11 12.85 -11.47
N ASP A 77 11.18 13.72 -11.07
CA ASP A 77 11.30 15.16 -11.34
C ASP A 77 11.14 15.99 -10.05
N LYS A 78 12.20 16.00 -9.22
CA LYS A 78 12.59 17.15 -8.39
C LYS A 78 13.99 16.99 -7.82
#